data_AF-A0A416Z6W1-F1
#
_entry.id   AF-A0A416Z6W1-F1
#
_cell.length_a   1.000
_cell.length_b   1.000
_cell.length_c   1.000
_cell.angle_alpha   90.00
_cell.angle_beta   90.00
_cell.angle_gamma   90.00
#
_symmetry.space_group_name_H-M   'P 1'
#
loop_
_entity.id
_entity.type
_entity.pdbx_description
1 polymer ?
#
loop_
_entity_poly.entity_id
_entity_poly.type
_entity_poly.pdbx_seq_one_letter_code
_entity_poly.pdbx_strand_id
1 'polypeptide(L)'
;MSDNRKYYYLKLKENYFDDDSIVLLESMQDGVLYSNILLKLYLKSLKHGGRLQLDEDIPYTAQMIATITRQQIGTVERALQIFLKLGLVEVLDSGTFYMSNIELLIGQS
;
A
#
# COMPACT_ATOMS: atom_id res chain seq x y z
N MET A 1 4.96 -29.37 -15.02
CA MET A 1 3.74 -28.80 -14.42
C MET A 1 3.86 -27.30 -14.53
N SER A 2 2.97 -26.64 -15.29
CA SER A 2 2.96 -25.19 -15.39
C SER A 2 2.62 -24.61 -14.02
N ASP A 3 3.62 -23.99 -13.41
CA ASP A 3 3.48 -23.20 -12.18
C ASP A 3 2.41 -22.13 -12.46
N ASN A 4 1.19 -22.35 -11.96
CA ASN A 4 0.04 -21.47 -12.19
C ASN A 4 0.21 -20.20 -11.33
N ARG A 5 1.25 -19.40 -11.65
CA ARG A 5 1.58 -18.18 -10.93
C ARG A 5 0.46 -17.18 -11.17
N LYS A 6 -0.34 -16.94 -10.14
CA LYS A 6 -1.24 -15.78 -10.12
C LYS A 6 -0.36 -14.52 -10.12
N TYR A 7 -0.38 -13.79 -11.23
CA TYR A 7 0.27 -12.49 -11.33
C TYR A 7 -0.69 -11.43 -10.79
N TYR A 8 -0.22 -10.62 -9.85
CA TYR A 8 -0.90 -9.41 -9.40
C TYR A 8 -0.21 -8.22 -10.06
N TYR A 9 -0.99 -7.32 -10.64
CA TYR A 9 -0.51 -6.08 -11.24
C TYR A 9 -1.34 -4.92 -10.72
N LEU A 10 -0.73 -3.74 -10.61
CA LEU A 10 -1.43 -2.51 -10.30
C LEU A 10 -1.83 -1.82 -11.61
N LYS A 11 -3.12 -1.54 -11.77
CA LYS A 11 -3.61 -0.68 -12.85
C LYS A 11 -3.72 0.75 -12.31
N LEU A 12 -2.72 1.58 -12.57
CA LEU A 12 -2.78 3.00 -12.25
C LEU A 12 -3.60 3.73 -13.31
N LYS A 13 -4.45 4.67 -12.89
CA LYS A 13 -5.08 5.63 -13.81
C LYS A 13 -3.99 6.54 -14.39
N GLU A 14 -4.22 7.06 -15.60
CA GLU A 14 -3.27 7.97 -16.27
C GLU A 14 -2.91 9.18 -15.41
N ASN A 15 -3.86 9.65 -14.61
CA ASN A 15 -3.75 10.81 -13.72
C ASN A 15 -3.45 10.44 -12.26
N TYR A 16 -2.97 9.21 -11.97
CA TYR A 16 -2.70 8.78 -10.59
C TYR A 16 -1.74 9.73 -9.87
N PHE A 17 -0.70 10.21 -10.55
CA PHE A 17 0.29 11.12 -9.98
C PHE A 17 -0.20 12.58 -9.92
N ASP A 18 -1.37 12.88 -10.49
CA ASP A 18 -2.01 14.20 -10.42
C ASP A 18 -3.08 14.26 -9.31
N ASP A 19 -3.35 13.14 -8.61
CA ASP A 19 -4.27 13.13 -7.48
C ASP A 19 -3.74 14.00 -6.34
N ASP A 20 -4.57 14.89 -5.80
CA ASP A 20 -4.18 15.87 -4.78
C ASP A 20 -3.46 15.22 -3.58
N SER A 21 -3.87 14.02 -3.17
CA SER A 21 -3.25 13.31 -2.06
C SER A 21 -1.85 12.78 -2.40
N ILE A 22 -1.64 12.36 -3.65
CA ILE A 22 -0.35 11.87 -4.16
C ILE A 22 0.60 13.04 -4.42
N VAL A 23 0.11 14.13 -5.00
CA VAL A 23 0.87 15.38 -5.20
C VAL A 23 1.34 15.91 -3.84
N LEU A 24 0.43 15.97 -2.85
CA LEU A 24 0.77 16.41 -1.50
C LEU A 24 1.81 15.48 -0.86
N LEU A 25 1.65 14.16 -1.00
CA LEU A 25 2.61 13.17 -0.49
C LEU A 25 4.01 13.36 -1.08
N GLU A 26 4.12 13.50 -2.40
CA GLU A 26 5.42 13.64 -3.10
C GLU A 26 6.10 14.99 -2.84
N SER A 27 5.33 16.02 -2.47
CA SER A 27 5.87 17.33 -2.07
C SER A 27 6.58 17.33 -0.70
N MET A 28 6.35 16.31 0.14
CA MET A 28 6.95 16.21 1.46
C MET A 28 8.45 15.88 1.39
N GLN A 29 9.19 16.15 2.47
CA GLN A 29 10.53 15.59 2.62
C GLN A 29 10.46 14.07 2.56
N ASP A 30 11.30 13.46 1.71
CA ASP A 30 11.27 12.03 1.38
C ASP A 30 9.96 11.55 0.70
N GLY A 31 9.18 12.46 0.09
CA GLY A 31 7.89 12.15 -0.54
C GLY A 31 7.95 11.03 -1.59
N VAL A 32 8.99 11.03 -2.44
CA VAL A 32 9.23 9.96 -3.42
C VAL A 32 9.45 8.60 -2.75
N LEU A 33 10.09 8.58 -1.58
CA LEU A 33 10.29 7.36 -0.80
C LEU A 33 8.95 6.84 -0.25
N TYR A 34 8.11 7.74 0.25
CA TYR A 34 6.77 7.38 0.73
C TYR A 34 5.86 6.91 -0.42
N SER A 35 5.89 7.58 -1.57
CA SER A 35 5.18 7.15 -2.78
C SER A 35 5.59 5.73 -3.21
N ASN A 36 6.90 5.41 -3.16
CA ASN A 36 7.38 4.06 -3.43
C ASN A 36 6.89 3.02 -2.41
N ILE A 37 6.87 3.37 -1.12
CA ILE A 37 6.32 2.51 -0.06
C ILE A 37 4.83 2.26 -0.34
N LEU A 38 4.07 3.30 -0.65
CA LEU A 38 2.63 3.23 -0.90
C LEU A 38 2.32 2.28 -2.07
N LEU A 39 3.00 2.43 -3.21
CA LEU A 39 2.83 1.56 -4.37
C LEU A 39 3.16 0.09 -4.05
N LYS A 40 4.21 -0.17 -3.25
CA LYS A 40 4.54 -1.53 -2.79
C LYS A 40 3.45 -2.12 -1.92
N LEU A 41 2.86 -1.30 -1.03
CA LEU A 41 1.75 -1.73 -0.17
C LEU A 41 0.48 -2.01 -0.97
N TYR A 42 0.13 -1.15 -1.93
CA TYR A 42 -0.98 -1.39 -2.85
C TYR A 42 -0.82 -2.75 -3.54
N LEU A 43 0.33 -3.01 -4.18
CA LEU A 43 0.59 -4.27 -4.87
C LEU A 43 0.48 -5.47 -3.92
N LYS A 44 1.03 -5.34 -2.71
CA LYS A 44 1.03 -6.43 -1.73
C LYS A 44 -0.38 -6.76 -1.22
N SER A 45 -1.20 -5.75 -1.04
CA SER A 45 -2.56 -5.86 -0.53
C SER A 45 -3.54 -6.55 -1.50
N LEU A 46 -3.23 -6.57 -2.81
CA LEU A 46 -4.09 -7.16 -3.84
C LEU A 46 -4.42 -8.64 -3.56
N LYS A 47 -3.49 -9.39 -2.98
CA LYS A 47 -3.69 -10.81 -2.63
C LYS A 47 -4.85 -11.01 -1.64
N HIS A 48 -5.11 -10.01 -0.78
CA HIS A 48 -6.10 -10.06 0.29
C HIS A 48 -7.17 -8.97 0.13
N GLY A 49 -7.43 -8.55 -1.13
CA GLY A 49 -8.48 -7.59 -1.46
C GLY A 49 -8.31 -6.22 -0.81
N GLY A 50 -7.07 -5.74 -0.70
CA GLY A 50 -6.74 -4.45 -0.09
C GLY A 50 -6.26 -4.54 1.37
N ARG A 51 -6.38 -5.70 2.02
CA ARG A 51 -5.87 -5.88 3.38
C ARG A 51 -4.36 -6.16 3.37
N LEU A 52 -3.63 -5.49 4.25
CA LEU A 52 -2.21 -5.76 4.49
C LEU A 52 -2.07 -6.89 5.51
N GLN A 53 -2.05 -8.12 5.00
CA GLN A 53 -1.94 -9.34 5.81
C GLN A 53 -0.92 -10.30 5.20
N LEU A 54 -0.25 -11.09 6.05
CA LEU A 54 0.63 -12.18 5.61
C LEU A 54 -0.19 -13.36 5.08
N ASP A 55 -1.22 -13.70 5.85
CA ASP A 55 -2.21 -14.72 5.62
C ASP A 55 -3.55 -14.29 6.24
N GLU A 56 -4.60 -15.11 6.18
CA GLU A 56 -5.96 -14.73 6.61
C GLU A 56 -6.02 -14.11 8.03
N ASP A 57 -5.22 -14.62 8.97
CA ASP A 57 -5.29 -14.25 10.39
C ASP A 57 -4.20 -13.28 10.87
N ILE A 58 -3.21 -12.95 10.04
CA ILE A 58 -2.00 -12.23 10.50
C ILE A 58 -1.88 -10.87 9.78
N PRO A 59 -2.35 -9.77 10.42
CA PRO A 59 -2.12 -8.41 9.93
C PRO A 59 -0.63 -8.07 9.91
N TYR A 60 -0.24 -7.25 8.93
CA TYR A 60 1.12 -6.75 8.90
C TYR A 60 1.39 -5.71 9.98
N THR A 61 2.46 -5.94 10.73
CA THR A 61 3.04 -4.94 11.62
C THR A 61 3.94 -3.98 10.84
N ALA A 62 4.26 -2.82 11.42
CA ALA A 62 5.22 -1.88 10.84
C ALA A 62 6.59 -2.53 10.55
N GLN A 63 7.06 -3.43 11.41
CA GLN A 63 8.30 -4.19 11.22
C GLN A 63 8.25 -5.11 9.99
N MET A 64 7.12 -5.78 9.77
CA MET A 64 6.92 -6.62 8.59
C MET A 64 6.87 -5.77 7.33
N ILE A 65 6.18 -4.62 7.38
CA ILE A 65 6.12 -3.66 6.27
C ILE A 65 7.52 -3.13 5.93
N ALA A 66 8.32 -2.75 6.93
CA ALA A 66 9.71 -2.34 6.75
C ALA A 66 10.54 -3.40 6.02
N THR A 67 10.36 -4.67 6.40
CA THR A 67 11.05 -5.79 5.77
C THR A 67 10.66 -5.96 4.30
N ILE A 68 9.36 -5.98 3.98
CA ILE A 68 8.89 -6.20 2.60
C ILE A 68 9.13 -4.99 1.69
N THR A 69 9.12 -3.78 2.24
CA THR A 69 9.39 -2.55 1.49
C THR A 69 10.87 -2.24 1.36
N ARG A 70 11.71 -2.94 2.13
CA ARG A 70 13.17 -2.76 2.27
C ARG A 70 13.53 -1.36 2.76
N GLN A 71 12.82 -0.92 3.78
CA GLN A 71 12.97 0.40 4.37
C GLN A 71 13.24 0.30 5.86
N GLN A 72 13.74 1.38 6.45
CA GLN A 72 13.90 1.47 7.89
C GLN A 72 12.54 1.53 8.57
N ILE A 73 12.41 0.92 9.75
CA ILE A 73 11.14 0.90 10.49
C ILE A 73 10.63 2.32 10.79
N GLY A 74 11.51 3.24 11.21
CA GLY A 74 11.11 4.63 11.49
C GLY A 74 10.57 5.36 10.26
N THR A 75 11.08 5.05 9.06
CA THR A 75 10.53 5.57 7.79
C THR A 75 9.14 5.01 7.54
N VAL A 76 8.93 3.72 7.76
CA VAL A 76 7.62 3.06 7.58
C VAL A 76 6.58 3.56 8.57
N GLU A 77 6.93 3.71 9.84
CA GLU A 77 6.02 4.24 10.86
C GLU A 77 5.56 5.66 10.50
N ARG A 78 6.49 6.50 10.06
CA ARG A 78 6.16 7.85 9.57
C ARG A 78 5.29 7.80 8.31
N ALA A 79 5.62 6.93 7.36
CA ALA A 79 4.84 6.76 6.13
C ALA A 79 3.40 6.34 6.44
N LEU A 80 3.20 5.33 7.30
CA LEU A 80 1.87 4.86 7.72
C LEU A 80 1.07 5.98 8.38
N GLN A 81 1.68 6.80 9.25
CA GLN A 81 1.00 7.96 9.83
C GLN A 81 0.58 8.99 8.78
N ILE A 82 1.42 9.24 7.77
CA ILE A 82 1.09 10.13 6.66
C ILE A 82 -0.07 9.55 5.84
N PHE A 83 -0.01 8.27 5.48
CA PHE A 83 -1.06 7.61 4.69
C PHE A 83 -2.42 7.62 5.39
N LEU A 84 -2.44 7.37 6.71
CA LEU A 84 -3.65 7.46 7.53
C LEU A 84 -4.23 8.88 7.52
N LYS A 85 -3.39 9.91 7.63
CA LYS A 85 -3.82 11.31 7.60
C LYS A 85 -4.35 11.74 6.24
N LEU A 86 -3.78 11.21 5.16
CA LEU A 86 -4.19 11.49 3.79
C LEU A 86 -5.36 10.61 3.31
N GLY A 87 -5.83 9.66 4.12
CA GLY A 87 -6.91 8.74 3.73
C GLY A 87 -6.49 7.74 2.64
N LEU A 88 -5.19 7.49 2.50
CA LEU A 88 -4.61 6.50 1.56
C LEU A 88 -4.60 5.09 2.15
N VAL A 89 -4.60 5.01 3.47
CA VAL A 89 -4.68 3.77 4.26
C VAL A 89 -5.69 4.00 5.38
N GLU A 90 -6.45 2.96 5.72
CA GLU A 90 -7.37 2.91 6.85
C GLU A 90 -6.96 1.80 7.82
N VAL A 91 -7.41 1.91 9.08
CA VAL A 91 -7.30 0.82 10.06
C VAL A 91 -8.70 0.25 10.28
N LEU A 92 -8.88 -1.03 9.98
CA LEU A 92 -10.12 -1.75 10.25
C LEU A 92 -10.27 -1.99 11.76
N ASP A 93 -11.48 -2.32 12.22
CA ASP A 93 -11.76 -2.65 13.64
C ASP A 93 -10.86 -3.77 14.19
N SER A 94 -10.36 -4.64 13.32
CA SER A 94 -9.41 -5.71 13.65
C SER A 94 -7.96 -5.24 13.86
N GLY A 95 -7.67 -3.95 13.69
CA GLY A 95 -6.32 -3.38 13.67
C GLY A 95 -5.57 -3.63 12.36
N THR A 96 -6.22 -4.21 11.34
CA THR A 96 -5.60 -4.47 10.04
C THR A 96 -5.56 -3.21 9.20
N PHE A 97 -4.40 -2.89 8.61
CA PHE A 97 -4.31 -1.83 7.61
C PHE A 97 -5.00 -2.24 6.31
N TYR A 98 -5.84 -1.35 5.79
CA TYR A 98 -6.55 -1.50 4.53
C TYR A 98 -6.15 -0.40 3.56
N MET A 99 -5.82 -0.76 2.32
CA MET A 99 -5.46 0.17 1.26
C MET A 99 -6.72 0.81 0.66
N SER A 100 -6.94 2.09 0.93
CA SER A 100 -8.11 2.80 0.42
C SER A 100 -8.07 2.88 -1.11
N ASN A 101 -9.24 2.84 -1.75
CA ASN A 101 -9.41 2.87 -3.20
C ASN A 101 -8.76 1.71 -3.98
N ILE A 102 -8.41 0.60 -3.31
CA ILE A 102 -7.82 -0.58 -3.98
C ILE A 102 -8.69 -1.11 -5.13
N GLU A 103 -10.02 -1.00 -5.02
CA GLU A 103 -10.97 -1.45 -6.03
C GLU A 103 -10.81 -0.72 -7.36
N LEU A 104 -10.35 0.54 -7.32
CA LEU A 104 -10.05 1.33 -8.53
C LEU A 104 -8.77 0.86 -9.22
N LEU A 105 -7.92 0.11 -8.52
CA LEU A 105 -6.62 -0.38 -8.98
C LEU A 105 -6.69 -1.86 -9.44
N ILE A 106 -7.77 -2.56 -9.09
CA ILE A 106 -8.06 -3.92 -9.54
C ILE A 106 -8.81 -3.81 -10.88
N GLY A 107 -8.13 -4.14 -11.98
CA GLY A 107 -8.79 -4.23 -13.28
C GLY A 107 -9.72 -5.45 -13.34
N GLN A 108 -11.01 -5.24 -13.62
CA GLN A 108 -11.83 -6.30 -14.19
C GLN A 108 -11.41 -6.46 -15.66
N SER A 109 -10.87 -7.63 -16.01
CA SER A 109 -10.56 -8.03 -17.39
C SER A 109 -11.57 -9.08 -17.84
#